data_AF-A0A2T1BWK3-F1
#
_entry.id   AF-A0A2T1BWK3-F1
#
_cell.length_a   1.000
_cell.length_b   1.000
_cell.length_c   1.000
_cell.angle_alpha   90.00
_cell.angle_beta   90.00
_cell.angle_gamma   90.00
#
_symmetry.space_group_name_H-M   'P 1'
#
loop_
_entity.id
_entity.type
_entity.pdbx_description
1 polymer ?
#
loop_
_entity_poly.entity_id
_entity_poly.type
_entity_poly.pdbx_seq_one_letter_code
_entity_poly.pdbx_strand_id
1 'polypeptide(L)'
;MRYSAYLPITLISASIILIAPQQAQAISSAEVAQIAKAITIKIDRANSNEYGSGFIVKKDGNSYYVLTAYHVVKNAGKYSLTAPDGEKYNIDYKTLKYKSGTDLAVVQFTSSKTYKIAKIGDSDKATEGTIS
;
A
#
# COMPACT_ATOMS: atom_id res chain seq x y z
N MET A 1 1.05 -69.38 -42.30
CA MET A 1 0.40 -68.44 -41.34
C MET A 1 1.53 -67.87 -40.47
N ARG A 2 2.24 -66.82 -40.88
CA ARG A 2 2.01 -65.38 -40.64
C ARG A 2 1.47 -65.07 -39.25
N TYR A 3 2.29 -64.50 -38.36
CA TYR A 3 1.97 -63.31 -37.53
C TYR A 3 3.29 -62.68 -37.04
N SER A 4 3.62 -61.51 -37.59
CA SER A 4 4.71 -60.65 -37.11
C SER A 4 4.15 -59.70 -36.06
N ALA A 5 4.67 -59.73 -34.83
CA ALA A 5 4.27 -58.80 -33.77
C ALA A 5 5.15 -57.55 -33.82
N TYR A 6 4.59 -56.44 -34.30
CA TYR A 6 5.18 -55.11 -34.16
C TYR A 6 4.69 -54.50 -32.85
N LEU A 7 5.59 -54.32 -31.88
CA LEU A 7 5.33 -53.53 -30.67
C LEU A 7 5.56 -52.05 -31.00
N PRO A 8 4.54 -51.18 -30.94
CA PRO A 8 4.75 -49.76 -31.14
C PRO A 8 5.49 -49.20 -29.92
N ILE A 9 6.68 -48.67 -30.14
CA ILE A 9 7.42 -47.92 -29.11
C ILE A 9 6.77 -46.54 -29.01
N THR A 10 5.85 -46.37 -28.05
CA THR A 10 5.32 -45.06 -27.71
C THR A 10 6.33 -44.34 -26.82
N LEU A 11 7.09 -43.42 -27.40
CA LEU A 11 7.90 -42.46 -26.65
C LEU A 11 6.96 -41.47 -25.93
N ILE A 12 6.67 -41.75 -24.66
CA ILE A 12 5.99 -40.79 -23.78
C ILE A 12 7.04 -39.77 -23.37
N SER A 13 7.08 -38.62 -24.06
CA SER A 13 7.92 -37.50 -23.65
C SER A 13 7.32 -36.87 -22.38
N ALA A 14 7.82 -37.26 -21.21
CA ALA A 14 7.50 -36.57 -19.97
C ALA A 14 8.27 -35.24 -19.93
N SER A 15 7.60 -34.12 -20.18
CA SER A 15 8.16 -32.79 -19.97
C SER A 15 8.19 -32.48 -18.47
N ILE A 16 9.39 -32.47 -17.89
CA ILE A 16 9.61 -32.03 -16.51
C ILE A 16 9.61 -30.50 -16.52
N ILE A 17 8.56 -29.89 -15.96
CA ILE A 17 8.52 -28.44 -15.73
C ILE A 17 9.32 -28.17 -14.45
N LEU A 18 10.56 -27.69 -14.59
CA LEU A 18 11.38 -27.26 -13.47
C LEU A 18 10.88 -25.88 -12.98
N ILE A 19 10.06 -25.88 -11.93
CA ILE A 19 9.68 -24.65 -11.23
C ILE A 19 10.81 -24.31 -10.25
N ALA A 20 11.76 -23.47 -10.68
CA ALA A 20 12.77 -22.94 -9.77
C ALA A 20 12.09 -22.01 -8.74
N PRO A 21 12.46 -22.06 -7.45
CA PRO A 21 11.94 -21.13 -6.46
C PRO A 21 12.35 -19.71 -6.85
N GLN A 22 11.37 -18.82 -7.04
CA GLN A 22 11.65 -17.40 -7.19
C GLN A 22 12.18 -16.89 -5.84
N GLN A 23 13.47 -16.61 -5.77
CA GLN A 23 14.05 -15.96 -4.61
C GLN A 23 13.44 -14.54 -4.50
N ALA A 24 12.72 -14.27 -3.43
CA ALA A 24 12.24 -12.93 -3.13
C ALA A 24 13.46 -12.08 -2.79
N GLN A 25 13.88 -11.22 -3.72
CA GLN A 25 14.91 -10.22 -3.46
C GLN A 25 14.30 -9.10 -2.60
N ALA A 26 14.96 -8.75 -1.51
CA ALA A 26 14.61 -7.56 -0.74
C ALA A 26 14.81 -6.31 -1.62
N ILE A 27 13.86 -5.37 -1.55
CA ILE A 27 13.95 -4.10 -2.28
C ILE A 27 14.97 -3.19 -1.60
N SER A 28 15.78 -2.48 -2.38
CA SER A 28 16.79 -1.60 -1.82
C SER A 28 16.18 -0.48 -0.95
N SER A 29 16.93 0.04 0.01
CA SER A 29 16.53 1.19 0.83
C SER A 29 16.14 2.43 0.00
N ALA A 30 16.81 2.65 -1.14
CA ALA A 30 16.46 3.72 -2.08
C ALA A 30 15.08 3.50 -2.71
N GLU A 31 14.76 2.26 -3.09
CA GLU A 31 13.47 1.89 -3.64
C GLU A 31 12.35 2.01 -2.59
N VAL A 32 12.62 1.61 -1.35
CA VAL A 32 11.70 1.84 -0.22
C VAL A 32 11.41 3.31 -0.03
N ALA A 33 12.44 4.17 -0.04
CA ALA A 33 12.28 5.61 0.08
C ALA A 33 11.42 6.18 -1.06
N GLN A 34 11.59 5.67 -2.29
CA GLN A 34 10.75 6.08 -3.42
C GLN A 34 9.28 5.66 -3.25
N ILE A 35 9.04 4.43 -2.80
CA ILE A 35 7.69 3.94 -2.52
C ILE A 35 7.05 4.75 -1.41
N ALA A 36 7.74 4.93 -0.28
CA ALA A 36 7.28 5.70 0.86
C ALA A 36 6.93 7.14 0.46
N LYS A 37 7.81 7.82 -0.28
CA LYS A 37 7.56 9.18 -0.77
C LYS A 37 6.32 9.27 -1.66
N ALA A 38 6.07 8.27 -2.49
CA ALA A 38 4.94 8.26 -3.43
C ALA A 38 3.57 7.99 -2.78
N ILE A 39 3.53 7.51 -1.54
CA ILE A 39 2.28 7.26 -0.79
C ILE A 39 2.08 8.21 0.40
N THR A 40 3.15 8.89 0.84
CA THR A 40 3.14 9.77 2.01
C THR A 40 2.45 11.08 1.70
N ILE A 41 1.65 11.52 2.66
CA ILE A 41 0.87 12.74 2.62
C ILE A 41 1.23 13.59 3.84
N LYS A 42 1.29 14.90 3.64
CA LYS A 42 1.37 15.86 4.75
C LYS A 42 -0.03 16.33 5.13
N ILE A 43 -0.29 16.44 6.43
CA ILE A 43 -1.53 16.98 6.98
C ILE A 43 -1.19 18.24 7.77
N ASP A 44 -1.85 19.35 7.45
CA ASP A 44 -1.63 20.66 8.06
C ASP A 44 -2.95 21.16 8.68
N ARG A 45 -2.90 21.69 9.90
CA ARG A 45 -4.04 22.38 10.53
C ARG A 45 -3.95 23.89 10.26
N ALA A 46 -4.97 24.44 9.63
CA ALA A 46 -5.02 25.87 9.28
C ALA A 46 -4.90 26.77 10.52
N ASN A 47 -4.21 27.90 10.36
CA ASN A 47 -3.98 28.90 11.41
C ASN A 47 -3.28 28.35 12.66
N SER A 48 -2.45 27.31 12.50
CA SER A 48 -1.64 26.72 13.55
C SER A 48 -0.29 26.27 12.99
N ASN A 49 0.65 25.98 13.89
CA ASN A 49 1.91 25.30 13.53
C ASN A 49 1.82 23.78 13.76
N GLU A 50 0.61 23.23 13.84
CA GLU A 50 0.37 21.79 14.01
C GLU A 50 0.30 21.11 12.64
N TYR A 51 1.14 20.08 12.47
CA TYR A 51 1.20 19.27 11.27
C TYR A 51 1.50 17.82 11.63
N GLY A 52 1.21 16.93 10.68
CA GLY A 52 1.51 15.51 10.78
C GLY A 52 1.60 14.87 9.41
N SER A 53 1.60 13.55 9.39
CA SER A 53 1.67 12.79 8.15
C SER A 53 0.66 11.65 8.15
N GLY A 54 0.41 11.12 6.97
CA GLY A 54 -0.40 9.93 6.76
C GLY A 54 -0.05 9.29 5.43
N PHE A 55 -0.74 8.22 5.08
CA PHE A 55 -0.58 7.58 3.78
C PHE A 55 -1.90 7.05 3.25
N ILE A 56 -2.00 6.97 1.92
CA ILE A 56 -3.20 6.52 1.23
C ILE A 56 -3.35 5.00 1.40
N VAL A 57 -4.49 4.55 1.91
CA VAL A 57 -4.77 3.12 2.13
C VAL A 57 -5.89 2.57 1.27
N LYS A 58 -6.71 3.45 0.68
CA LYS A 58 -7.82 3.04 -0.19
C LYS A 58 -8.23 4.19 -1.13
N LYS A 59 -8.79 3.82 -2.28
CA LYS A 59 -9.53 4.71 -3.17
C LYS A 59 -10.90 4.09 -3.48
N ASP A 60 -11.95 4.91 -3.50
CA ASP A 60 -13.29 4.56 -3.97
C ASP A 60 -13.84 5.67 -4.88
N GLY A 61 -13.99 5.39 -6.18
CA GLY A 61 -14.24 6.43 -7.18
C GLY A 61 -13.13 7.49 -7.19
N ASN A 62 -13.48 8.73 -6.85
CA ASN A 62 -12.54 9.86 -6.69
C ASN A 62 -12.17 10.12 -5.21
N SER A 63 -12.69 9.32 -4.28
CA SER A 63 -12.47 9.47 -2.85
C SER A 63 -11.26 8.68 -2.41
N TYR A 64 -10.30 9.35 -1.80
CA TYR A 64 -9.11 8.73 -1.22
C TYR A 64 -9.21 8.71 0.30
N TYR A 65 -8.80 7.60 0.89
CA TYR A 65 -8.77 7.39 2.35
C TYR A 65 -7.32 7.38 2.82
N VAL A 66 -7.04 8.22 3.79
CA VAL A 66 -5.72 8.41 4.39
C VAL A 66 -5.75 7.91 5.81
N LEU A 67 -4.83 6.99 6.13
CA LEU A 67 -4.58 6.57 7.49
C LEU A 67 -3.55 7.51 8.12
N THR A 68 -3.83 7.97 9.33
CA THR A 68 -2.97 8.86 10.12
C THR A 68 -3.13 8.57 11.61
N ALA A 69 -2.32 9.23 12.43
CA ALA A 69 -2.49 9.19 13.87
C ALA A 69 -3.69 10.05 14.30
N TYR A 70 -4.48 9.59 15.28
CA TYR A 70 -5.63 10.34 15.76
C TYR A 70 -5.22 11.70 16.35
N HIS A 71 -4.10 11.76 17.06
CA HIS A 71 -3.62 13.02 17.63
C HIS A 71 -3.33 14.12 16.60
N VAL A 72 -3.09 13.77 15.32
CA VAL A 72 -2.87 14.73 14.23
C VAL A 72 -4.15 15.48 13.89
N VAL A 73 -5.31 14.84 14.06
CA VAL A 73 -6.62 15.33 13.59
C VAL A 73 -7.67 15.46 14.71
N LYS A 74 -7.31 15.20 15.97
CA LYS A 74 -8.23 15.20 17.11
C LYS A 74 -8.86 16.55 17.42
N ASN A 75 -8.14 17.64 17.11
CA ASN A 75 -8.55 18.98 17.47
C ASN A 75 -9.53 19.52 16.43
N ALA A 76 -10.60 20.18 16.86
CA ALA A 76 -11.51 20.82 15.92
C ALA A 76 -10.76 21.88 15.09
N GLY A 77 -10.97 21.89 13.78
CA GLY A 77 -10.29 22.83 12.90
C GLY A 77 -10.45 22.49 11.43
N LYS A 78 -9.90 23.36 10.58
CA LYS A 78 -9.77 23.09 9.15
C LYS A 78 -8.42 22.42 8.92
N TYR A 79 -8.46 21.26 8.26
CA TYR A 79 -7.26 20.55 7.89
C TYR A 79 -7.11 20.55 6.37
N SER A 80 -5.87 20.69 5.93
CA SER A 80 -5.48 20.52 4.54
C SER A 80 -4.49 19.38 4.41
N LEU A 81 -4.49 18.81 3.23
CA LEU A 81 -3.70 17.67 2.85
C LEU A 81 -2.79 18.10 1.71
N THR A 82 -1.50 17.83 1.79
CA THR A 82 -0.58 17.98 0.65
C THR A 82 -0.18 16.61 0.14
N ALA A 83 -0.56 16.30 -1.09
CA ALA A 83 -0.29 15.05 -1.77
C ALA A 83 1.19 14.95 -2.22
N PRO A 84 1.69 13.77 -2.62
CA PRO A 84 3.09 13.57 -3.02
C PRO A 84 3.57 14.47 -4.16
N ASP A 85 2.66 14.91 -5.03
CA ASP A 85 2.92 15.83 -6.15
C ASP A 85 2.87 17.31 -5.74
N GLY A 86 2.66 17.59 -4.45
CA GLY A 86 2.55 18.94 -3.89
C GLY A 86 1.15 19.55 -3.99
N GLU A 87 0.18 18.86 -4.58
CA GLU A 87 -1.18 19.38 -4.67
C GLU A 87 -1.87 19.40 -3.31
N LYS A 88 -2.64 20.47 -3.04
CA LYS A 88 -3.33 20.65 -1.78
C LYS A 88 -4.82 20.36 -1.91
N TYR A 89 -5.33 19.60 -0.95
CA TYR A 89 -6.74 19.22 -0.82
C TYR A 89 -7.28 19.59 0.56
N ASN A 90 -8.57 19.88 0.63
CA ASN A 90 -9.24 19.99 1.93
C ASN A 90 -9.59 18.58 2.43
N ILE A 91 -9.44 18.37 3.73
CA ILE A 91 -9.94 17.17 4.38
C ILE A 91 -11.43 17.34 4.66
N ASP A 92 -12.25 16.36 4.27
CA ASP A 92 -13.64 16.31 4.71
C ASP A 92 -13.71 15.82 6.15
N TYR A 93 -13.70 16.76 7.10
CA TYR A 93 -13.70 16.43 8.53
C TYR A 93 -14.92 15.61 8.98
N LYS A 94 -16.04 15.64 8.23
CA LYS A 94 -17.22 14.81 8.53
C LYS A 94 -16.97 13.33 8.29
N THR A 95 -15.96 13.00 7.49
CA THR A 95 -15.56 11.62 7.18
C THR A 95 -14.56 11.06 8.19
N LEU A 96 -14.12 11.87 9.16
CA LEU A 96 -13.17 11.45 10.18
C LEU A 96 -13.74 10.24 10.95
N LYS A 97 -13.03 9.12 10.86
CA LYS A 97 -13.28 7.92 11.65
C LYS A 97 -12.04 7.64 12.47
N TYR A 98 -12.20 7.40 13.77
CA TYR A 98 -11.09 7.02 14.64
C TYR A 98 -11.43 5.73 15.38
N LYS A 99 -10.39 4.99 15.79
CA LYS A 99 -10.54 3.75 16.53
C LYS A 99 -10.23 3.98 18.00
N SER A 100 -11.27 3.99 18.84
CA SER A 100 -11.12 4.11 20.29
C SER A 100 -10.17 3.03 20.86
N GLY A 101 -9.35 3.42 21.84
CA GLY A 101 -8.29 2.57 22.41
C GLY A 101 -6.99 2.55 21.60
N THR A 102 -6.92 3.25 20.47
CA THR A 102 -5.71 3.38 19.64
C THR A 102 -5.53 4.83 19.19
N ASP A 103 -4.32 5.19 18.77
CA ASP A 103 -4.04 6.50 18.17
C ASP A 103 -4.22 6.46 16.64
N LEU A 104 -5.28 5.82 16.13
CA LEU A 104 -5.53 5.64 14.69
C LEU A 104 -6.76 6.41 14.21
N ALA A 105 -6.61 7.09 13.08
CA ALA A 105 -7.68 7.79 12.38
C ALA A 105 -7.61 7.64 10.86
N VAL A 106 -8.78 7.71 10.22
CA VAL A 106 -8.95 7.75 8.77
C VAL A 106 -9.67 9.04 8.40
N VAL A 107 -9.12 9.73 7.40
CA VAL A 107 -9.68 10.95 6.81
C VAL A 107 -9.81 10.80 5.30
N GLN A 108 -10.68 11.60 4.69
CA GLN A 108 -10.95 11.55 3.25
C GLN A 108 -10.61 12.87 2.54
N PHE A 109 -10.11 12.75 1.31
CA PHE A 109 -10.08 13.83 0.34
C PHE A 109 -10.54 13.33 -1.04
N THR A 110 -10.91 14.24 -1.92
CA THR A 110 -11.40 13.91 -3.27
C THR A 110 -10.42 14.42 -4.32
N SER A 111 -10.06 13.58 -5.27
CA SER A 111 -9.24 13.96 -6.43
C SER A 111 -9.54 13.07 -7.63
N SER A 112 -9.52 13.65 -8.83
CA SER A 112 -9.56 12.90 -10.10
C SER A 112 -8.19 12.35 -10.51
N LYS A 113 -7.11 12.82 -9.87
CA LYS A 113 -5.76 12.30 -10.10
C LYS A 113 -5.61 10.89 -9.55
N THR A 114 -4.63 10.15 -10.08
CA THR A 114 -4.27 8.81 -9.61
C THR A 114 -3.06 8.88 -8.68
N TYR A 115 -3.25 8.48 -7.43
CA TYR A 115 -2.20 8.37 -6.42
C TYR A 115 -1.92 6.90 -6.06
N LYS A 116 -0.68 6.60 -5.69
CA LYS A 116 -0.31 5.25 -5.23
C LYS A 116 -0.98 4.95 -3.89
N ILE A 117 -1.45 3.71 -3.74
CA ILE A 117 -2.06 3.20 -2.52
C ILE A 117 -1.04 2.30 -1.82
N ALA A 118 -0.90 2.46 -0.50
CA ALA A 118 -0.02 1.65 0.31
C ALA A 118 -0.46 0.18 0.31
N LYS A 119 0.50 -0.74 0.18
CA LYS A 119 0.28 -2.16 0.45
C LYS A 119 0.36 -2.39 1.95
N ILE A 120 -0.69 -2.93 2.55
CA ILE A 120 -0.71 -3.28 3.97
C ILE A 120 0.09 -4.57 4.18
N GLY A 121 1.07 -4.50 5.07
CA GLY A 121 1.87 -5.65 5.50
C GLY A 121 1.21 -6.42 6.64
N ASP A 122 1.76 -7.59 6.94
CA ASP A 122 1.38 -8.43 8.08
C ASP A 122 2.37 -8.16 9.23
N SER A 123 1.91 -7.49 10.29
CA SER A 123 2.75 -7.12 11.42
C SER A 123 3.22 -8.32 12.23
N ASP A 124 2.46 -9.42 12.23
CA ASP A 124 2.80 -10.63 13.00
C ASP A 124 4.01 -11.37 12.40
N LYS A 125 4.36 -11.04 11.15
CA LYS A 125 5.53 -11.56 10.43
C LYS A 125 6.74 -10.64 10.50
N ALA A 126 6.63 -9.46 11.12
CA ALA A 126 7.77 -8.56 11.27
C ALA A 126 8.74 -9.12 12.32
N THR A 127 10.02 -9.22 11.97
CA THR A 127 11.08 -9.64 12.90
C THR A 127 11.93 -8.45 13.34
N GLU A 128 12.48 -8.51 14.55
CA GLU A 128 13.42 -7.49 15.04
C GLU A 128 14.63 -7.37 14.10
N GLY A 129 15.08 -6.14 13.86
CA GLY A 129 16.21 -5.86 12.98
C GLY A 129 15.92 -6.05 11.48
N THR A 130 14.66 -6.22 11.07
CA THR A 130 14.30 -6.22 9.65
C THR A 130 14.71 -4.89 9.01
N ILE A 131 15.74 -4.93 8.18
CA ILE A 131 16.14 -3.85 7.27
C ILE A 131 15.68 -4.24 5.86
N SER A 132 15.20 -3.24 5.12
CA SER A 132 14.92 -3.40 3.69
C SER A 132 16.20 -3.54 2.88
#